data_AF-A0A660QEF8-F1
#
_entry.id   AF-A0A660QEF8-F1
#
_cell.length_a   1.000
_cell.length_b   1.000
_cell.length_c   1.000
_cell.angle_alpha   90.00
_cell.angle_beta   90.00
_cell.angle_gamma   90.00
#
_symmetry.space_group_name_H-M   'P 1'
#
loop_
_entity.id
_entity.type
_entity.pdbx_description
1 polymer ?
#
loop_
_entity_poly.entity_id
_entity_poly.type
_entity_poly.pdbx_seq_one_letter_code
_entity_poly.pdbx_strand_id
1 'polypeptide(L)' 'MSKEFFASAKVTVRKQIAIPKKVQEKLGGVEEGDYILFYETPDGKIFIKKGKIKPL' A
#
# COMPACT_ATOMS: atom_id res chain seq x y z
N MET A 1 -8.69 -19.67 -6.03
CA MET A 1 -9.02 -18.83 -4.86
C MET A 1 -9.84 -17.64 -5.34
N SER A 2 -11.00 -17.40 -4.73
CA SER A 2 -11.81 -16.20 -4.97
C SER A 2 -10.99 -14.97 -4.57
N LYS A 3 -10.91 -13.96 -5.44
CA LYS A 3 -10.36 -12.67 -5.06
C LYS A 3 -11.42 -11.96 -4.23
N GLU A 4 -11.29 -11.99 -2.91
CA GLU A 4 -12.15 -11.21 -2.04
C GLU A 4 -11.79 -9.73 -2.21
N PHE A 5 -12.75 -8.96 -2.73
CA PHE A 5 -12.62 -7.51 -2.81
C PHE A 5 -12.58 -6.93 -1.39
N PHE A 6 -11.51 -6.21 -1.07
CA PHE A 6 -11.29 -5.71 0.28
C PHE A 6 -11.38 -4.18 0.38
N ALA A 7 -10.78 -3.46 -0.57
CA ALA A 7 -10.79 -2.00 -0.63
C ALA A 7 -10.42 -1.51 -2.04
N SER A 8 -10.79 -0.27 -2.36
CA SER A 8 -10.35 0.43 -3.57
C SER A 8 -9.98 1.87 -3.23
N ALA A 9 -9.13 2.47 -4.07
CA ALA A 9 -8.78 3.88 -3.99
C ALA A 9 -8.82 4.47 -5.40
N LYS A 10 -9.31 5.70 -5.52
CA LYS A 10 -9.29 6.44 -6.78
C LYS A 10 -7.90 7.05 -6.97
N VAL A 11 -7.31 6.83 -8.15
CA VAL A 11 -6.08 7.51 -8.55
C VAL A 11 -6.42 8.97 -8.86
N THR A 12 -5.71 9.88 -8.22
CA THR A 12 -5.87 11.33 -8.43
C THR A 12 -5.01 11.81 -9.60
N VAL A 13 -5.21 13.06 -10.04
CA VAL A 13 -4.47 13.68 -11.16
C VAL A 13 -2.96 13.67 -10.98
N ARG A 14 -2.48 13.68 -9.72
CA ARG A 14 -1.04 13.62 -9.37
C ARG A 14 -0.50 12.19 -9.31
N LYS A 15 -1.26 11.20 -9.78
CA LYS A 15 -0.94 9.76 -9.67
C LYS A 15 -0.78 9.30 -8.21
N GLN A 16 -1.46 9.99 -7.29
CA GLN A 16 -1.49 9.63 -5.87
C GLN A 16 -2.78 8.88 -5.56
N ILE A 17 -2.70 7.93 -4.63
CA ILE A 17 -3.86 7.29 -4.01
C ILE A 17 -3.90 7.65 -2.54
N ALA A 18 -5.10 7.90 -2.01
CA ALA A 18 -5.30 7.86 -0.57
C ALA A 18 -5.34 6.40 -0.13
N ILE A 19 -4.59 6.04 0.92
CA ILE A 19 -4.64 4.69 1.49
C ILE A 19 -5.98 4.56 2.23
N PRO A 20 -6.91 3.66 1.84
CA PRO A 20 -8.19 3.54 2.52
C PRO A 20 -7.99 3.12 3.99
N LYS A 21 -8.86 3.60 4.89
CA LYS A 21 -8.75 3.33 6.34
C LYS A 21 -8.55 1.84 6.67
N LYS A 22 -9.33 0.96 6.03
CA LYS A 22 -9.20 -0.51 6.18
C LYS A 22 -7.81 -1.04 5.79
N VAL A 23 -7.19 -0.46 4.76
CA VAL A 23 -5.82 -0.85 4.33
C VAL A 23 -4.80 -0.34 5.35
N GLN A 24 -4.96 0.88 5.87
CA GLN A 24 -4.10 1.43 6.93
C GLN A 24 -4.12 0.53 8.18
N GLU A 25 -5.30 0.12 8.63
CA GLU A 25 -5.48 -0.78 9.77
C GLU A 25 -4.77 -2.12 9.55
N LYS A 26 -4.91 -2.71 8.35
CA LYS A 26 -4.20 -3.97 8.00
C LYS A 26 -2.68 -3.82 7.92
N LEU A 27 -2.17 -2.64 7.61
CA LEU A 27 -0.74 -2.34 7.61
C LEU A 27 -0.17 -2.10 9.02
N GLY A 28 -1.00 -2.17 10.06
CA GLY A 28 -0.60 -1.90 11.45
C GLY A 28 -0.62 -0.40 11.81
N GLY A 29 -1.42 0.39 11.08
CA GLY A 29 -1.43 1.85 11.17
C GLY A 29 -0.36 2.47 10.25
N VAL A 30 -0.70 3.57 9.59
CA VAL A 30 0.22 4.35 8.73
C VAL A 30 0.19 5.79 9.22
N GLU A 31 1.35 6.32 9.57
CA GLU A 31 1.50 7.68 10.09
C GLU A 31 2.21 8.57 9.05
N GLU A 32 2.12 9.89 9.26
CA GLU A 32 2.86 10.84 8.44
C GLU A 32 4.37 10.60 8.57
N GLY A 33 5.07 10.52 7.44
CA GLY A 33 6.50 10.20 7.39
C GLY A 33 6.84 8.71 7.31
N ASP A 34 5.86 7.81 7.48
CA ASP A 34 6.07 6.38 7.20
C ASP A 34 6.28 6.14 5.70
N TYR A 35 7.06 5.10 5.39
CA TYR A 35 7.25 4.65 4.01
C TYR A 35 6.36 3.46 3.69
N ILE A 36 5.78 3.48 2.49
CA ILE A 36 5.15 2.32 1.88
C ILE A 36 6.12 1.72 0.87
N LEU A 37 6.52 0.48 1.12
CA LEU A 37 7.41 -0.28 0.26
C LEU A 37 6.57 -1.07 -0.75
N PHE A 38 6.98 -1.02 -2.01
CA PHE A 38 6.36 -1.76 -3.11
C PHE A 38 7.23 -2.97 -3.43
N TYR A 39 6.58 -4.11 -3.62
CA TYR A 39 7.23 -5.36 -3.99
C TYR A 39 6.50 -5.95 -5.19
N GLU A 40 7.27 -6.61 -6.04
CA GLU A 40 6.76 -7.39 -7.16
C GLU A 40 7.12 -8.86 -6.92
N THR A 41 6.12 -9.74 -7.03
CA THR A 41 6.34 -11.18 -7.00
C THR A 41 6.82 -11.68 -8.38
N PRO A 42 7.46 -12.87 -8.47
CA PRO A 42 7.85 -13.44 -9.76
C PRO A 42 6.69 -13.63 -10.77
N ASP A 43 5.45 -13.77 -10.28
CA ASP A 43 4.24 -13.84 -11.10
C ASP A 43 3.63 -12.45 -11.44
N GLY A 44 4.37 -11.37 -11.22
CA GLY A 44 4.01 -10.00 -11.61
C GLY A 44 2.95 -9.34 -10.73
N LYS A 45 2.69 -9.86 -9.52
CA LYS A 45 1.75 -9.22 -8.59
C LYS A 45 2.49 -8.17 -7.78
N ILE A 46 1.88 -6.99 -7.71
CA ILE A 46 2.36 -5.90 -6.87
C ILE A 46 1.67 -5.97 -5.51
N PHE A 47 2.46 -5.91 -4.44
CA PHE A 47 1.95 -5.76 -3.08
C PHE A 47 2.73 -4.69 -2.32
N ILE A 48 2.14 -4.21 -1.23
CA ILE A 48 2.71 -3.14 -0.40
C ILE A 48 2.95 -3.62 1.02
N LYS A 49 3.96 -3.05 1.69
CA LYS A 49 4.17 -3.18 3.13
C LYS A 49 4.53 -1.84 3.74
N LYS A 50 4.21 -1.64 5.02
CA LYS A 50 4.79 -0.56 5.82
C LYS A 50 6.26 -0.86 6.08
N GLY A 51 7.11 0.16 5.98
CA GLY A 51 8.54 0.03 6.24
C GLY A 51 9.18 1.33 6.69
N LYS A 52 10.45 1.23 7.10
CA LYS A 52 11.32 2.37 7.36
C LYS A 52 12.45 2.32 6.34
N ILE A 53 12.59 3.36 5.53
CA ILE A 53 13.81 3.53 4.73
C ILE A 53 14.86 4.07 5.70
N LYS A 54 15.95 3.33 5.92
CA LYS A 54 17.16 3.95 6.46
C LYS A 54 17.73 4.81 5.33
N PRO A 55 17.86 6.14 5.49
CA PRO A 55 18.55 6.93 4.50
C PRO A 55 19.96 6.38 4.33
N LEU A 56 20.41 6.29 3.07
CA LEU A 56 21.80 5.98 2.72
C LEU A 56 22.73 7.09 3.22
#